data_AF-A0A3M2EGH8-F1
#
_entry.id   AF-A0A3M2EGH8-F1
#
_cell.length_a   1.000
_cell.length_b   1.000
_cell.length_c   1.000
_cell.angle_alpha   90.00
_cell.angle_beta   90.00
_cell.angle_gamma   90.00
#
_symmetry.space_group_name_H-M   'P 1'
#
loop_
_entity.id
_entity.type
_entity.pdbx_description
1 polymer ?
#
loop_
_entity_poly.entity_id
_entity_poly.type
_entity_poly.pdbx_seq_one_letter_code
_entity_poly.pdbx_strand_id
1 'polypeptide(L)' 'MYQIDGQFEHGVIIFAHGAGVMMDAPWMTTMAKGLACCGFGVVRFEFPYMQKRRKDGRRRPPDRMPQLVQCMLDVIQEA' A
#
# COMPACT_ATOMS: atom_id res chain seq x y z
N MET A 1 2.77 8.44 1.29
CA MET A 1 3.93 7.67 1.79
C MET A 1 3.70 6.24 1.36
N TYR A 2 4.64 5.69 0.59
CA TYR A 2 4.65 4.30 0.15
C TYR A 2 5.99 3.66 0.50
N GLN A 3 6.04 2.34 0.51
CA GLN A 3 7.24 1.54 0.62
C GLN A 3 7.38 0.68 -0.64
N ILE A 4 8.61 0.52 -1.11
CA ILE A 4 8.95 -0.34 -2.25
C ILE A 4 9.80 -1.50 -1.72
N ASP A 5 9.43 -2.73 -2.08
CA ASP A 5 10.21 -3.93 -1.86
C ASP A 5 10.68 -4.49 -3.22
N GLY A 6 11.95 -4.86 -3.35
CA GLY A 6 12.49 -5.45 -4.58
C GLY A 6 12.92 -4.46 -5.66
N GLN A 7 13.28 -5.02 -6.82
CA GLN A 7 13.66 -4.30 -8.04
C GLN A 7 12.57 -4.52 -9.10
N PHE A 8 12.45 -3.61 -10.07
CA PHE A 8 11.42 -3.65 -11.11
C PHE A 8 11.81 -4.49 -12.34
N GLU A 9 12.44 -5.65 -12.14
CA GLU A 9 12.96 -6.47 -13.25
C GLU A 9 11.84 -7.06 -14.11
N HIS A 10 10.80 -7.61 -13.47
CA HIS A 10 9.66 -8.24 -14.16
C HIS A 10 8.41 -7.37 -14.19
N GLY A 11 8.35 -6.32 -13.37
CA GLY A 11 7.22 -5.39 -13.33
C GLY A 11 6.94 -4.87 -11.91
N VAL A 12 5.87 -4.08 -11.82
CA VAL A 12 5.41 -3.42 -10.59
C VAL A 12 4.09 -4.07 -10.12
N ILE A 13 4.00 -4.38 -8.84
CA ILE A 13 2.77 -4.84 -8.19
C ILE A 13 2.41 -3.85 -7.08
N ILE A 14 1.20 -3.28 -7.12
CA ILE A 14 0.73 -2.33 -6.11
C ILE A 14 -0.23 -3.03 -5.16
N PHE A 15 0.07 -2.97 -3.87
CA PHE A 15 -0.71 -3.57 -2.79
C PHE A 15 -1.51 -2.50 -2.05
N ALA A 16 -2.83 -2.51 -2.26
CA ALA A 16 -3.80 -1.79 -1.46
C ALA A 16 -4.30 -2.67 -0.30
N HIS A 17 -4.26 -2.16 0.92
CA HIS A 17 -4.74 -2.90 2.10
C HIS A 17 -6.28 -2.88 2.20
N GLY A 18 -6.85 -3.88 2.89
CA GLY A 18 -8.27 -3.90 3.25
C GLY A 18 -8.62 -2.95 4.41
N ALA A 19 -9.91 -2.82 4.73
CA ALA A 19 -10.36 -2.02 5.86
C ALA A 19 -9.90 -2.63 7.20
N GLY A 20 -9.03 -1.94 7.93
CA GLY A 20 -8.68 -2.26 9.32
C GLY A 20 -7.23 -2.69 9.57
N VAL A 21 -6.50 -3.09 8.52
CA VAL A 21 -5.07 -3.43 8.60
C VAL A 21 -4.22 -2.38 7.90
N MET A 22 -3.01 -2.18 8.39
CA MET A 22 -2.04 -1.24 7.84
C MET A 22 -1.22 -1.90 6.73
N MET A 23 -0.49 -1.11 5.94
CA MET A 23 0.35 -1.63 4.85
C MET A 23 1.52 -2.52 5.31
N ASP A 24 1.89 -2.43 6.59
CA ASP A 24 2.93 -3.21 7.27
C ASP A 24 2.37 -4.47 7.96
N ALA A 25 1.11 -4.83 7.73
CA ALA A 25 0.54 -6.09 8.21
C ALA A 25 1.43 -7.28 7.82
N PRO A 26 1.61 -8.28 8.72
CA PRO A 26 2.55 -9.38 8.49
C PRO A 26 2.35 -10.08 7.14
N TRP A 27 1.11 -10.36 6.76
CA TRP A 27 0.80 -10.98 5.47
C TRP A 27 1.28 -10.14 4.28
N MET A 28 1.00 -8.83 4.27
CA MET A 28 1.38 -7.94 3.18
C MET A 28 2.91 -7.83 3.07
N THR A 29 3.59 -7.73 4.21
CA THR A 29 5.06 -7.68 4.25
C THR A 29 5.69 -8.98 3.75
N THR A 30 5.17 -10.13 4.18
CA THR A 30 5.68 -11.45 3.73
C THR A 30 5.46 -11.65 2.24
N MET A 31 4.27 -11.33 1.72
CA MET A 31 3.97 -11.43 0.29
C MET A 31 4.83 -10.48 -0.55
N ALA A 32 5.00 -9.24 -0.12
CA ALA A 32 5.83 -8.27 -0.83
C ALA A 32 7.29 -8.72 -0.93
N LYS A 33 7.85 -9.23 0.17
CA LYS A 33 9.22 -9.80 0.17
C LYS A 33 9.35 -11.03 -0.73
N GLY A 34 8.36 -11.92 -0.72
CA GLY A 34 8.36 -13.11 -1.59
C GLY A 34 8.34 -12.75 -3.07
N LEU A 35 7.45 -11.83 -3.47
CA LEU A 35 7.37 -11.32 -4.85
C LEU A 35 8.64 -10.55 -5.25
N ALA A 36 9.22 -9.80 -4.32
CA ALA A 36 10.51 -9.13 -4.51
C ALA A 36 11.64 -10.11 -4.80
N CYS A 37 11.70 -11.24 -4.09
CA CYS A 37 12.66 -12.32 -4.39
C CYS A 37 12.45 -12.94 -5.78
N CYS A 38 11.25 -12.81 -6.36
CA CYS A 38 10.93 -13.23 -7.73
C CYS A 38 11.18 -12.12 -8.78
N GLY A 39 11.83 -11.01 -8.42
CA GLY A 39 12.18 -9.92 -9.35
C GLY A 39 11.05 -8.93 -9.66
N PHE A 40 9.96 -8.93 -8.87
CA PHE A 40 8.93 -7.89 -8.97
C PHE A 40 9.21 -6.76 -7.97
N GLY A 41 8.95 -5.52 -8.36
CA GLY A 41 8.93 -4.43 -7.39
C GLY A 41 7.52 -4.29 -6.81
N VAL A 42 7.41 -4.36 -5.49
CA VAL A 42 6.12 -4.31 -4.80
C VAL A 42 5.98 -2.98 -4.08
N VAL A 43 4.97 -2.20 -4.46
CA VAL A 43 4.62 -0.92 -3.86
C VAL A 43 3.52 -1.16 -2.83
N ARG A 44 3.75 -0.79 -1.57
CA ARG A 44 2.77 -0.82 -0.49
C ARG A 44 2.49 0.60 -0.01
N PHE A 45 1.23 0.95 0.19
CA PHE A 45 0.83 2.28 0.65
C PHE A 45 -0.34 2.21 1.62
N GLU A 46 -0.61 3.32 2.30
CA GLU A 46 -1.80 3.49 3.13
C GLU A 46 -2.77 4.48 2.48
N PHE A 47 -4.06 4.14 2.49
CA PHE A 47 -5.11 5.10 2.15
C PHE A 47 -5.12 6.29 3.13
N PRO A 48 -5.67 7.46 2.75
CA PRO A 48 -5.59 8.67 3.56
C PRO A 48 -6.14 8.50 4.98
N TYR A 49 -7.25 7.76 5.16
CA TYR A 49 -7.78 7.46 6.49
C TYR A 49 -6.83 6.63 7.36
N MET A 50 -6.06 5.69 6.79
CA MET A 50 -5.09 4.89 7.53
C MET A 50 -3.82 5.67 7.84
N GLN A 51 -3.36 6.54 6.93
CA GLN A 51 -2.28 7.47 7.23
C GLN A 51 -2.63 8.38 8.40
N LYS A 52 -3.88 8.89 8.46
CA LYS A 52 -4.38 9.67 9.59
C LYS A 52 -4.38 8.84 10.88
N ARG A 53 -4.92 7.61 10.82
CA ARG A 53 -4.89 6.67 11.95
C ARG A 53 -3.48 6.38 12.42
N ARG A 54 -2.49 6.26 11.53
CA ARG A 54 -1.08 6.05 11.89
C ARG A 54 -0.52 7.23 12.68
N LYS A 55 -0.91 8.46 12.30
CA LYS A 55 -0.47 9.69 12.96
C LYS A 55 -1.15 9.94 14.31
N ASP A 56 -2.46 9.70 14.40
CA ASP A 56 -3.26 10.10 15.57
C ASP A 56 -3.77 8.93 16.44
N GLY A 57 -3.58 7.69 16.01
CA GLY A 57 -4.04 6.48 16.69
C GLY A 57 -5.56 6.25 16.66
N ARG A 58 -6.34 7.15 16.05
CA ARG A 58 -7.80 7.11 16.11
C ARG A 58 -8.36 6.24 15.00
N ARG A 59 -9.25 5.30 15.37
CA ARG A 59 -9.95 4.46 14.41
C ARG A 59 -10.89 5.32 13.56
N ARG A 60 -10.81 5.15 12.24
CA ARG A 60 -11.62 5.87 11.25
C ARG A 60 -12.23 4.86 10.28
N PRO A 61 -13.47 5.09 9.80
CA PRO A 61 -13.97 4.31 8.66
C PRO A 61 -13.14 4.62 7.41
N PRO A 62 -13.17 3.75 6.39
CA PRO A 62 -12.58 4.05 5.09
C PRO A 62 -13.15 5.35 4.50
N ASP A 63 -12.31 6.06 3.75
CA ASP A 63 -12.76 7.19 2.95
C ASP A 63 -13.76 6.72 1.86
N ARG A 64 -14.51 7.66 1.27
CA ARG A 64 -15.43 7.32 0.18
C ARG A 64 -14.66 6.84 -1.06
N MET A 65 -15.32 6.00 -1.86
CA MET A 65 -14.72 5.40 -3.08
C MET A 65 -13.98 6.39 -3.99
N PRO A 66 -14.49 7.61 -4.30
CA PRO A 66 -13.74 8.54 -5.15
C PRO A 66 -12.37 8.91 -4.60
N GLN A 67 -12.25 9.06 -3.27
CA GLN A 67 -10.97 9.38 -2.64
C GLN A 67 -10.01 8.18 -2.63
N LEU A 68 -10.55 6.96 -2.44
CA LEU A 68 -9.75 5.74 -2.50
C LEU A 68 -9.21 5.51 -3.91
N VAL A 69 -10.05 5.70 -4.94
CA VAL A 69 -9.66 5.60 -6.34
C VAL A 69 -8.61 6.65 -6.69
N GLN A 70 -8.81 7.91 -6.28
CA GLN A 70 -7.81 8.96 -6.53
C GLN A 70 -6.47 8.61 -5.89
N CYS A 71 -6.46 8.18 -4.62
CA CYS A 71 -5.24 7.76 -3.96
C CYS A 71 -4.52 6.61 -4.69
N MET A 72 -5.27 5.65 -5.24
CA MET A 72 -4.69 4.56 -6.02
C MET A 72 -4.07 5.07 -7.33
N LEU A 73 -4.75 5.99 -8.03
CA LEU A 73 -4.23 6.61 -9.25
C LEU A 73 -2.96 7.42 -8.98
N ASP A 74 -2.93 8.17 -7.87
CA ASP A 74 -1.74 8.94 -7.46
C ASP A 74 -0.54 8.00 -7.23
N VAL A 75 -0.76 6.86 -6.55
CA VAL A 75 0.29 5.84 -6.34
C VAL A 75 0.77 5.24 -7.67
N ILE A 76 -0.11 4.99 -8.62
CA ILE A 76 0.26 4.48 -9.95
C ILE A 76 1.12 5.48 -10.74
N GLN A 77 0.92 6.79 -10.54
CA GLN A 77 1.67 7.82 -11.24
C GLN A 77 3.03 8.14 -10.59
N GLU A 78 3.12 7.99 -9.27
CA GLU A 78 4.30 8.40 -8.49
C GLU A 78 5.31 7.28 -8.20
N ALA A 79 4.93 6.01 -8.39
CA ALA A 79 5.74 4.84 -8.08
C ALA A 79 6.33 4.19 -9.34
#